data_AF-A0A0C7LHF2-F1
#
_entry.id   AF-A0A0C7LHF2-F1
#
_cell.length_a   1.000
_cell.length_b   1.000
_cell.length_c   1.000
_cell.angle_alpha   90.00
_cell.angle_beta   90.00
_cell.angle_gamma   90.00
#
_symmetry.space_group_name_H-M   'P 1'
#
loop_
_entity.id
_entity.type
_entity.pdbx_description
1 polymer ?
#
loop_
_entity_poly.entity_id
_entity_poly.type
_entity_poly.pdbx_seq_one_letter_code
_entity_poly.pdbx_strand_id
1 'polypeptide(L)' 'MNIEIKDIKEDLNHLCQEYINIITRMKDEDIINSDVYHKCTSSKIDFLEKTKSL' A
#
# COMPACT_ATOMS: atom_id res chain seq x y z
N MET A 1 -24.42 0.91 11.62
CA MET A 1 -23.00 0.62 11.91
C MET A 1 -22.30 1.97 11.86
N ASN A 2 -21.91 2.52 13.01
CA ASN A 2 -21.13 3.76 13.01
C ASN A 2 -19.69 3.35 12.73
N ILE A 3 -19.26 3.53 11.49
CA ILE A 3 -17.86 3.30 11.11
C ILE A 3 -17.08 4.51 11.62
N GLU A 4 -16.14 4.29 12.52
CA GLU A 4 -15.29 5.38 13.00
C GLU A 4 -14.21 5.68 11.96
N ILE A 5 -13.81 6.95 11.86
CA ILE A 5 -12.70 7.35 10.99
C ILE A 5 -11.42 6.55 11.30
N LYS A 6 -11.27 6.12 12.56
CA LYS A 6 -10.17 5.26 12.99
C LYS A 6 -10.21 3.90 12.27
N ASP A 7 -11.36 3.25 12.24
CA ASP A 7 -11.54 1.95 11.58
C ASP A 7 -11.24 2.08 10.07
N ILE A 8 -11.72 3.14 9.42
CA ILE A 8 -11.44 3.41 7.99
C ILE A 8 -9.94 3.57 7.74
N LYS A 9 -9.22 4.24 8.64
CA LYS A 9 -7.76 4.41 8.53
C LYS A 9 -7.02 3.08 8.67
N GLU A 10 -7.44 2.24 9.61
CA GLU A 10 -6.86 0.91 9.82
C GLU A 10 -7.08 0.02 8.59
N ASP A 11 -8.31 -0.02 8.06
CA ASP A 11 -8.65 -0.76 6.84
C ASP A 11 -7.84 -0.28 5.63
N LEU A 12 -7.72 1.04 5.46
CA LEU A 12 -6.96 1.63 4.35
C LEU A 12 -5.46 1.35 4.47
N ASN A 13 -4.90 1.38 5.69
CA ASN A 13 -3.52 0.99 5.94
C ASN A 13 -3.28 -0.48 5.58
N HIS A 14 -4.17 -1.37 6.01
CA HIS A 14 -4.07 -2.79 5.71
C HIS A 14 -4.15 -3.05 4.20
N LEU A 15 -5.10 -2.42 3.51
CA LEU A 15 -5.24 -2.52 2.06
C LEU A 15 -3.99 -2.04 1.30
N CYS A 16 -3.36 -0.94 1.74
CA CYS A 16 -2.14 -0.44 1.13
C CYS A 16 -0.97 -1.42 1.31
N GLN A 17 -0.84 -2.04 2.50
CA GLN A 17 0.18 -3.04 2.76
C GLN A 17 0.01 -4.27 1.88
N GLU A 18 -1.20 -4.82 1.81
CA GLU A 18 -1.50 -5.98 0.97
C GLU A 18 -1.27 -5.70 -0.51
N TYR A 19 -1.67 -4.51 -0.99
CA TYR A 19 -1.39 -4.07 -2.35
C TYR A 19 0.11 -4.04 -2.65
N ILE A 20 0.91 -3.43 -1.78
CA ILE A 20 2.37 -3.37 -1.95
C ILE A 20 2.98 -4.77 -1.95
N ASN A 21 2.52 -5.66 -1.08
CA ASN A 21 3.00 -7.04 -1.00
C ASN A 21 2.77 -7.80 -2.32
N ILE A 22 1.57 -7.69 -2.91
CA ILE A 22 1.24 -8.34 -4.19
C ILE A 22 2.14 -7.79 -5.31
N ILE A 23 2.26 -6.47 -5.42
CA ILE A 23 3.07 -5.83 -6.47
C ILE A 23 4.56 -6.15 -6.30
N THR A 24 5.04 -6.29 -5.07
CA THR A 24 6.41 -6.74 -4.77
C THR A 24 6.64 -8.15 -5.28
N ARG A 25 5.73 -9.09 -4.99
CA ARG A 25 5.83 -10.46 -5.52
C ARG A 25 5.80 -10.51 -7.04
N MET A 26 4.96 -9.70 -7.68
CA MET A 26 4.93 -9.60 -9.14
C MET A 26 6.26 -9.09 -9.72
N LYS A 27 6.95 -8.19 -9.02
CA LYS A 27 8.28 -7.75 -9.42
C LYS A 27 9.32 -8.85 -9.20
N ASP A 28 9.29 -9.53 -8.05
CA ASP A 28 10.24 -10.58 -7.68
C ASP A 28 10.12 -11.82 -8.58
N GLU A 29 8.92 -12.08 -9.12
CA GLU A 29 8.64 -13.12 -10.11
C GLU A 29 8.87 -12.64 -11.56
N ASP A 30 9.50 -11.47 -11.77
CA ASP A 30 9.79 -10.85 -13.07
C ASP A 30 8.55 -10.62 -13.96
N ILE A 31 7.34 -10.60 -13.39
CA ILE A 31 6.07 -10.33 -14.10
C ILE A 31 5.98 -8.86 -14.49
N ILE A 32 6.51 -7.97 -13.65
CA ILE A 32 6.60 -6.53 -13.90
C ILE A 32 8.02 -6.02 -13.68
N ASN A 33 8.39 -4.96 -14.41
CA ASN A 33 9.68 -4.32 -14.22
C ASN A 33 9.64 -3.28 -13.07
N SER A 34 10.83 -2.77 -12.71
CA SER A 34 11.00 -1.79 -11.63
C SER A 34 10.25 -0.48 -11.86
N ASP A 35 10.05 -0.05 -13.12
CA ASP A 35 9.33 1.20 -13.43
C ASP A 35 7.84 1.06 -13.12
N VAL A 36 7.24 -0.08 -13.51
CA VAL A 36 5.84 -0.40 -13.21
C VAL A 36 5.65 -0.55 -11.71
N TYR A 37 6.54 -1.29 -11.04
CA TYR A 37 6.55 -1.41 -9.58
C TYR A 37 6.51 -0.03 -8.90
N HIS A 38 7.44 0.86 -9.26
CA HIS A 38 7.55 2.18 -8.64
C HIS A 38 6.29 3.04 -8.87
N LYS A 39 5.73 3.02 -10.08
CA LYS A 39 4.47 3.73 -10.40
C LYS A 39 3.29 3.22 -9.57
N CYS A 40 3.24 1.92 -9.29
CA CYS A 40 2.18 1.31 -8.51
C CYS A 40 2.31 1.59 -7.01
N THR A 41 3.51 1.47 -6.44
CA THR A 41 3.72 1.42 -4.98
C THR A 41 4.07 2.77 -4.35
N SER A 42 4.76 3.67 -5.05
CA SER A 42 5.30 4.93 -4.49
C SER A 42 4.28 5.71 -3.66
N SER A 43 3.11 6.03 -4.23
CA SER A 43 2.09 6.82 -3.53
C SER A 43 1.46 6.09 -2.33
N LYS A 44 1.53 4.76 -2.26
CA LYS A 44 0.98 3.96 -1.15
C LYS A 44 2.00 3.82 -0.03
N ILE A 45 3.28 3.68 -0.39
CA ILE A 45 4.40 3.75 0.55
C ILE A 45 4.39 5.13 1.24
N ASP A 46 4.31 6.21 0.46
CA ASP A 46 4.21 7.57 0.99
C ASP A 46 3.03 7.75 1.96
N PHE A 47 1.88 7.16 1.63
CA PHE A 47 0.70 7.18 2.49
C PHE A 47 0.98 6.48 3.83
N LEU A 48 1.52 5.24 3.78
CA LEU A 48 1.82 4.44 4.97
C LEU A 48 2.90 5.08 5.87
N GLU A 49 3.87 5.78 5.30
CA GLU A 49 4.92 6.46 6.08
C GLU A 49 4.35 7.69 6.81
N LYS A 50 3.52 8.48 6.12
CA LYS A 50 2.89 9.67 6.71
C LYS A 50 1.88 9.30 7.78
N THR A 51 1.16 8.19 7.65
CA THR A 51 0.17 7.75 8.63
C THR A 51 0.78 7.12 9.89
N LYS A 52 2.02 6.62 9.84
CA LYS A 52 2.76 6.16 11.03
C LYS A 52 3.20 7.30 11.96
N SER A 53 3.24 8.52 11.44
CA SER A 53 3.78 9.71 12.11
C SER A 53 2.70 10.57 12.78
N LEU A 54 1.42 10.16 12.66
CA LEU A 54 0.23 10.83 13.17
C LEU A 54 -0.36 10.06 14.35
#